data_AF-A0A2W0AP28-F1
#
_entry.id   AF-A0A2W0AP28-F1
#
_cell.length_a   1.000
_cell.length_b   1.000
_cell.length_c   1.000
_cell.angle_alpha   90.00
_cell.angle_beta   90.00
_cell.angle_gamma   90.00
#
_symmetry.space_group_name_H-M   'P 1'
#
loop_
_entity.id
_entity.type
_entity.pdbx_description
1 polymer ?
#
loop_
_entity_poly.entity_id
_entity_poly.type
_entity_poly.pdbx_seq_one_letter_code
_entity_poly.pdbx_strand_id
1 'polypeptide(L)'
;MEHPCHRCGEPVEDGVAFCKKCGAPQIRVPGAVPDAASLPQPDSQINAAPGWSSEIALPAPGARGRISWSQAFPLAVFAGLLEALFSLSLFGVGMLVGGFLSVALYRRRRLSTITAGMGARLGLVSGGLGFAIFCVIRGAGILIFHTGTRLHAEMLQALDQAAARNPDPQAQAMLQYFKSSEGLPLVIALALVATFISFLLFSTLGGLLGGVTLGRKSR
;
A
#
# COMPACT_ATOMS: atom_id res chain seq x y z
N MET A 1 -52.81 -5.37 21.53
CA MET A 1 -53.98 -5.96 20.88
C MET A 1 -53.58 -7.39 20.51
N GLU A 2 -54.48 -8.23 19.99
CA GLU A 2 -54.13 -9.58 19.55
C GLU A 2 -54.34 -9.66 18.04
N HIS A 3 -53.44 -10.34 17.33
CA HIS A 3 -53.54 -10.58 15.90
C HIS A 3 -53.49 -12.08 15.61
N PRO A 4 -54.22 -12.58 14.60
CA PRO A 4 -54.18 -13.99 14.24
C PRO A 4 -52.83 -14.36 13.64
N CYS A 5 -52.29 -15.51 14.06
CA CYS A 5 -51.10 -16.09 13.48
C CYS A 5 -51.29 -16.33 11.99
N HIS A 6 -50.39 -15.80 11.15
CA HIS A 6 -50.49 -15.95 9.70
C HIS A 6 -50.41 -17.39 9.17
N ARG A 7 -49.93 -18.34 9.99
CA ARG A 7 -49.72 -19.74 9.59
C ARG A 7 -50.82 -20.67 10.09
N CYS A 8 -51.27 -20.49 11.33
CA CYS A 8 -52.23 -21.41 11.96
C CYS A 8 -53.50 -20.74 12.48
N GLY A 9 -53.64 -19.41 12.34
CA GLY A 9 -54.84 -18.66 12.71
C GLY A 9 -55.07 -18.44 14.22
N GLU A 10 -54.20 -18.98 15.09
CA GLU A 10 -54.32 -18.81 16.54
C GLU A 10 -54.10 -17.34 16.94
N PRO A 11 -54.86 -16.76 17.89
CA PRO A 11 -54.60 -15.42 18.40
C PRO A 11 -53.22 -15.35 19.05
N VAL A 12 -52.42 -14.37 18.64
CA VAL A 12 -51.09 -14.07 19.17
C VAL A 12 -51.08 -12.63 19.69
N GLU A 13 -50.53 -12.45 20.87
CA GLU A 13 -50.39 -11.15 21.50
C GLU A 13 -49.34 -10.29 20.78
N ASP A 14 -49.63 -8.99 20.59
CA ASP A 14 -48.72 -8.07 19.93
C ASP A 14 -47.36 -7.99 20.65
N GLY A 15 -46.27 -8.07 19.89
CA GLY A 15 -44.90 -8.03 20.43
C GLY A 15 -44.26 -9.41 20.68
N VAL A 16 -45.02 -10.50 20.52
CA VAL A 16 -44.46 -11.86 20.61
C VAL A 16 -43.83 -12.28 19.27
N ALA A 17 -42.54 -12.58 19.27
CA ALA A 17 -41.77 -12.88 18.06
C ALA A 17 -42.20 -14.19 17.34
N PHE A 18 -42.66 -15.19 18.09
CA PHE A 18 -43.03 -16.52 17.58
C PHE A 18 -44.36 -17.00 18.15
N CYS A 19 -45.21 -17.61 17.33
CA CYS A 19 -46.44 -18.23 17.80
C CYS A 19 -46.12 -19.44 18.69
N LYS A 20 -46.68 -19.49 19.91
CA LYS A 20 -46.46 -20.59 20.87
C LYS A 20 -46.99 -21.95 20.40
N LYS A 21 -47.97 -21.96 19.49
CA LYS A 21 -48.62 -23.19 19.00
C LYS A 21 -47.90 -23.83 17.81
N CYS A 22 -47.47 -23.03 16.83
CA CYS A 22 -46.87 -23.53 15.59
C CYS A 22 -45.41 -23.10 15.37
N GLY A 23 -44.84 -22.28 16.26
CA GLY A 23 -43.49 -21.76 16.15
C GLY A 23 -43.28 -20.76 15.01
N ALA A 24 -44.33 -20.30 14.32
CA ALA A 24 -44.18 -19.41 13.17
C ALA A 24 -43.73 -18.00 13.60
N PRO A 25 -42.73 -17.40 12.93
CA PRO A 25 -42.28 -16.04 13.21
C PRO A 25 -43.36 -15.02 12.79
N GLN A 26 -43.86 -14.21 13.73
CA GLN A 26 -44.89 -13.19 13.42
C GLN A 26 -44.29 -11.86 12.94
N ILE A 27 -43.01 -11.61 13.22
CA ILE A 27 -42.29 -10.42 12.74
C ILE A 27 -41.94 -10.62 11.27
N ARG A 28 -42.63 -9.91 10.38
CA ARG A 28 -42.33 -9.85 8.96
C ARG A 28 -41.62 -8.54 8.64
N VAL A 29 -40.37 -8.64 8.21
CA VAL A 29 -39.71 -7.53 7.52
C VAL A 29 -40.37 -7.45 6.14
N PRO A 30 -40.90 -6.30 5.69
CA PRO A 30 -41.42 -6.16 4.34
C PRO A 30 -40.25 -6.37 3.35
N GLY A 31 -40.11 -7.60 2.88
CA GLY A 31 -39.23 -7.94 1.77
C GLY A 31 -39.87 -7.41 0.51
N ALA A 32 -39.15 -6.55 -0.21
CA ALA A 32 -39.55 -6.07 -1.52
C ALA A 32 -39.75 -7.26 -2.47
N VAL A 33 -41.01 -7.59 -2.74
CA VAL A 33 -41.41 -8.42 -3.87
C VAL A 33 -41.57 -7.45 -5.05
N PRO A 34 -40.81 -7.59 -6.15
CA PRO A 34 -41.03 -6.76 -7.32
C PRO A 34 -42.26 -7.30 -8.07
N ASP A 35 -43.44 -6.72 -7.80
CA ASP A 35 -44.58 -6.81 -8.69
C ASP A 35 -44.37 -5.83 -9.85
N ALA A 36 -44.22 -6.40 -11.04
CA ALA A 36 -44.16 -5.68 -12.31
C ALA A 36 -45.58 -5.48 -12.87
N ALA A 37 -45.81 -4.26 -13.40
CA ALA A 37 -46.97 -3.78 -14.16
C ALA A 37 -48.24 -3.47 -13.32
N SER A 38 -48.80 -2.26 -13.29
CA SER A 38 -49.03 -1.29 -14.37
C SER A 38 -49.43 0.11 -13.83
N LEU A 39 -49.11 1.15 -14.61
CA LEU A 39 -49.27 2.63 -14.45
C LEU A 39 -50.75 3.13 -14.30
N PRO A 40 -51.09 4.43 -14.07
CA PRO A 40 -50.29 5.69 -14.05
C PRO A 40 -50.53 6.71 -12.88
N GLN A 41 -49.58 7.66 -12.72
CA GLN A 41 -49.60 8.95 -11.96
C GLN A 41 -50.80 9.88 -12.30
N PRO A 42 -51.18 10.93 -11.50
CA PRO A 42 -50.33 12.00 -10.88
C PRO A 42 -50.81 12.38 -9.45
N ASP A 43 -50.30 13.32 -8.63
CA ASP A 43 -49.77 14.66 -8.82
C ASP A 43 -49.13 15.16 -7.50
N SER A 44 -48.36 16.25 -7.58
CA SER A 44 -48.12 17.25 -6.52
C SER A 44 -47.31 16.89 -5.25
N GLN A 45 -46.04 17.35 -5.28
CA GLN A 45 -45.51 18.43 -4.43
C GLN A 45 -45.20 18.15 -2.93
N ILE A 46 -44.09 18.75 -2.47
CA ILE A 46 -43.80 19.28 -1.11
C ILE A 46 -42.67 18.57 -0.32
N ASN A 47 -41.59 19.34 -0.18
CA ASN A 47 -40.60 19.43 0.91
C ASN A 47 -39.50 18.37 1.08
N ALA A 48 -38.29 18.82 0.72
CA ALA A 48 -37.02 18.33 1.22
C ALA A 48 -36.78 18.75 2.68
N ALA A 49 -36.54 17.77 3.57
CA ALA A 49 -35.66 17.86 4.75
C ALA A 49 -35.38 16.44 5.30
N PRO A 50 -34.30 16.24 6.07
CA PRO A 50 -33.15 15.41 5.73
C PRO A 50 -33.32 13.96 6.21
N GLY A 51 -33.67 13.07 5.28
CA GLY A 51 -33.57 11.64 5.52
C GLY A 51 -32.11 11.23 5.53
N TRP A 52 -31.64 10.71 6.67
CA TRP A 52 -30.34 10.07 6.81
C TRP A 52 -30.34 8.85 5.90
N SER A 53 -29.93 9.02 4.63
CA SER A 53 -29.61 7.91 3.76
C SER A 53 -28.28 7.33 4.26
N SER A 54 -28.40 6.46 5.26
CA SER A 54 -27.46 5.35 5.40
C SER A 54 -27.69 4.44 4.21
N GLU A 55 -27.24 4.88 3.03
CA GLU A 55 -26.88 3.98 1.95
C GLU A 55 -25.77 3.09 2.52
N ILE A 56 -26.20 1.96 3.09
CA ILE A 56 -25.37 0.76 3.12
C ILE A 56 -25.22 0.42 1.64
N ALA A 57 -24.28 1.10 0.99
CA ALA A 57 -23.83 0.78 -0.34
C ALA A 57 -23.35 -0.66 -0.25
N LEU A 58 -24.18 -1.58 -0.72
CA LEU A 58 -23.79 -2.94 -0.99
C LEU A 58 -22.46 -2.85 -1.76
N PRO A 59 -21.35 -3.42 -1.26
CA PRO A 59 -20.06 -3.25 -1.91
C PRO A 59 -20.20 -3.81 -3.32
N ALA A 60 -20.19 -2.92 -4.30
CA ALA A 60 -20.27 -3.29 -5.70
C ALA A 60 -19.22 -4.39 -5.96
N PRO A 61 -19.51 -5.43 -6.77
CA PRO A 61 -18.57 -6.50 -7.11
C PRO A 61 -17.27 -6.04 -7.80
N GLY A 62 -17.08 -4.72 -7.98
CA GLY A 62 -15.89 -4.05 -8.47
C GLY A 62 -15.11 -3.23 -7.43
N ALA A 63 -15.50 -3.18 -6.15
CA ALA A 63 -14.76 -2.49 -5.08
C ALA A 63 -13.46 -3.22 -4.67
N ARG A 64 -12.83 -3.95 -5.59
CA ARG A 64 -11.51 -4.54 -5.39
C ARG A 64 -10.46 -3.45 -5.51
N GLY A 65 -9.85 -3.10 -4.38
CA GLY A 65 -8.45 -2.65 -4.37
C GLY A 65 -8.18 -1.21 -4.79
N ARG A 66 -9.02 -0.26 -4.38
CA ARG A 66 -8.64 1.16 -4.49
C ARG A 66 -7.76 1.54 -3.29
N ILE A 67 -6.48 1.80 -3.54
CA ILE A 67 -5.52 2.24 -2.52
C ILE A 67 -5.97 3.60 -1.99
N SER A 68 -6.15 3.72 -0.67
CA SER A 68 -6.40 5.03 -0.06
C SER A 68 -5.08 5.77 0.17
N TRP A 69 -4.66 6.56 -0.82
CA TRP A 69 -3.37 7.25 -0.85
C TRP A 69 -3.14 8.20 0.33
N SER A 70 -4.19 8.90 0.79
CA SER A 70 -4.12 9.80 1.96
C SER A 70 -3.65 9.10 3.23
N GLN A 71 -3.98 7.82 3.36
CA GLN A 71 -3.57 7.01 4.50
C GLN A 71 -2.30 6.22 4.21
N ALA A 72 -2.06 5.77 2.97
CA ALA A 72 -0.87 5.00 2.60
C ALA A 72 0.42 5.84 2.68
N PHE A 73 0.35 7.13 2.34
CA PHE A 73 1.50 8.02 2.29
C PHE A 73 2.29 8.12 3.60
N PRO A 74 1.69 8.42 4.78
CA PRO A 74 2.44 8.50 6.03
C PRO A 74 3.10 7.18 6.45
N LEU A 75 2.54 6.02 6.07
CA LEU A 75 3.17 4.72 6.38
C LEU A 75 4.31 4.43 5.41
N ALA A 76 4.16 4.82 4.15
CA ALA A 76 5.22 4.70 3.15
C ALA A 76 6.42 5.58 3.52
N VAL A 77 6.19 6.79 4.07
CA VAL A 77 7.25 7.66 4.60
C VAL A 77 7.96 7.00 5.79
N PHE A 78 7.22 6.46 6.76
CA PHE A 78 7.82 5.81 7.92
C PHE A 78 8.63 4.56 7.53
N ALA A 79 8.11 3.75 6.60
CA ALA A 79 8.82 2.61 6.04
C ALA A 79 10.07 3.04 5.26
N GLY A 80 9.96 4.08 4.44
CA GLY A 80 11.07 4.66 3.68
C GLY A 80 12.16 5.27 4.56
N LEU A 81 11.81 5.83 5.73
CA LEU A 81 12.77 6.33 6.70
C LEU A 81 13.59 5.18 7.32
N LEU A 82 12.92 4.09 7.72
CA LEU A 82 13.60 2.91 8.24
C LEU A 82 14.49 2.28 7.16
N GLU A 83 13.99 2.18 5.94
CA GLU A 83 14.75 1.72 4.79
C GLU A 83 16.01 2.56 4.55
N ALA A 84 15.90 3.90 4.57
CA ALA A 84 17.04 4.80 4.41
C ALA A 84 18.08 4.66 5.52
N LEU A 85 17.64 4.42 6.77
CA LEU A 85 18.53 4.27 7.92
C LEU A 85 19.29 2.94 7.89
N PHE A 86 18.63 1.87 7.46
CA PHE A 86 19.19 0.50 7.47
C PHE A 86 19.77 0.06 6.11
N SER A 87 19.69 0.89 5.06
CA SER A 87 20.13 0.56 3.70
C SER A 87 21.61 0.17 3.60
N LEU A 88 22.48 0.68 4.49
CA LEU A 88 23.91 0.40 4.45
C LEU A 88 24.33 -0.85 5.23
N SER A 89 23.59 -1.23 6.27
CA SER A 89 24.05 -2.28 7.17
C SER A 89 23.88 -3.69 6.60
N LEU A 90 23.00 -3.89 5.61
CA LEU A 90 22.60 -5.25 5.23
C LEU A 90 22.17 -5.37 3.74
N PHE A 91 23.03 -4.99 2.79
CA PHE A 91 22.94 -5.37 1.34
C PHE A 91 21.49 -5.48 0.77
N GLY A 92 20.69 -4.42 0.86
CA GLY A 92 19.33 -4.38 0.28
C GLY A 92 18.22 -5.07 1.10
N VAL A 93 18.53 -5.77 2.19
CA VAL A 93 17.52 -6.33 3.11
C VAL A 93 16.68 -5.22 3.74
N GLY A 94 17.28 -4.06 4.04
CA GLY A 94 16.54 -2.89 4.53
C GLY A 94 15.48 -2.40 3.55
N MET A 95 15.77 -2.44 2.24
CA MET A 95 14.83 -2.09 1.16
C MET A 95 13.70 -3.11 1.08
N LEU A 96 14.04 -4.39 1.13
CA LEU A 96 13.08 -5.48 1.06
C LEU A 96 12.13 -5.48 2.28
N VAL A 97 12.67 -5.25 3.49
CA VAL A 97 11.89 -5.11 4.73
C VAL A 97 11.06 -3.83 4.71
N GLY A 98 11.59 -2.71 4.22
CA GLY A 98 10.85 -1.45 4.07
C GLY A 98 9.62 -1.61 3.17
N GLY A 99 9.81 -2.21 2.00
CA GLY A 99 8.73 -2.56 1.07
C GLY A 99 7.67 -3.46 1.72
N PHE A 100 8.09 -4.52 2.44
CA PHE A 100 7.18 -5.41 3.15
C PHE A 100 6.41 -4.71 4.28
N LEU A 101 7.12 -3.90 5.08
CA LEU A 101 6.58 -3.21 6.24
C LEU A 101 5.53 -2.18 5.83
N SER A 102 5.72 -1.50 4.69
CA SER A 102 4.71 -0.58 4.13
C SER A 102 3.35 -1.27 3.95
N VAL A 103 3.36 -2.51 3.46
CA VAL A 103 2.15 -3.33 3.23
C VAL A 103 1.59 -3.87 4.55
N ALA A 104 2.45 -4.30 5.47
CA ALA A 104 2.04 -4.76 6.79
C ALA A 104 1.32 -3.68 7.59
N LEU A 105 1.86 -2.46 7.58
CA LEU A 105 1.25 -1.31 8.24
C LEU A 105 -0.04 -0.90 7.53
N TYR A 106 -0.08 -0.93 6.18
CA TYR A 106 -1.29 -0.61 5.42
C TYR A 106 -2.43 -1.59 5.75
N ARG A 107 -2.14 -2.89 5.86
CA ARG A 107 -3.11 -3.90 6.30
C ARG A 107 -3.55 -3.71 7.74
N ARG A 108 -2.64 -3.31 8.64
CA ARG A 108 -3.01 -3.07 10.05
C ARG A 108 -4.02 -1.92 10.18
N ARG A 109 -3.92 -0.90 9.32
CA ARG A 109 -4.86 0.23 9.32
C ARG A 109 -6.14 -0.04 8.54
N ARG A 110 -6.09 -0.85 7.47
CA ARG A 110 -7.26 -1.31 6.74
C ARG A 110 -7.36 -2.82 6.80
N LEU A 111 -8.40 -3.34 7.45
CA LEU A 111 -8.85 -4.75 7.40
C LEU A 111 -9.31 -5.18 5.99
N SER A 112 -8.80 -4.56 4.93
CA SER A 112 -9.10 -4.86 3.54
C SER A 112 -8.17 -5.94 3.01
N THR A 113 -8.69 -6.83 2.18
CA THR A 113 -7.90 -7.85 1.49
C THR A 113 -6.84 -7.20 0.60
N ILE A 114 -5.57 -7.44 0.90
CA ILE A 114 -4.45 -6.94 0.10
C ILE A 114 -4.13 -7.92 -1.02
N THR A 115 -3.98 -7.39 -2.23
CA THR A 115 -3.52 -8.15 -3.41
C THR A 115 -2.03 -7.91 -3.66
N ALA A 116 -1.38 -8.85 -4.36
CA ALA A 116 0.04 -8.73 -4.74
C ALA A 116 0.33 -7.43 -5.51
N GLY A 117 -0.53 -7.05 -6.47
CA GLY A 117 -0.38 -5.82 -7.24
C GLY A 117 -0.52 -4.54 -6.40
N MET A 118 -1.34 -4.57 -5.35
CA MET A 118 -1.46 -3.45 -4.41
C MET A 118 -0.20 -3.33 -3.55
N GLY A 119 0.36 -4.46 -3.11
CA GLY A 119 1.64 -4.50 -2.41
C GLY A 119 2.81 -3.98 -3.24
N ALA A 120 2.89 -4.36 -4.51
CA ALA A 120 3.93 -3.86 -5.43
C ALA A 120 3.87 -2.33 -5.62
N ARG A 121 2.66 -1.76 -5.77
CA ARG A 121 2.48 -0.30 -5.88
C ARG A 121 2.88 0.45 -4.61
N LEU A 122 2.54 -0.10 -3.44
CA LEU A 122 2.97 0.46 -2.15
C LEU A 122 4.49 0.41 -1.99
N GLY A 123 5.11 -0.71 -2.40
CA GLY A 123 6.56 -0.88 -2.40
C GLY A 123 7.31 0.08 -3.34
N LEU A 124 6.76 0.36 -4.52
CA LEU A 124 7.34 1.34 -5.45
C LEU A 124 7.35 2.75 -4.84
N VAL A 125 6.25 3.14 -4.21
CA VAL A 125 6.08 4.46 -3.58
C VAL A 125 6.98 4.58 -2.35
N SER A 126 7.05 3.54 -1.52
CA SER A 126 7.95 3.54 -0.35
C SER A 126 9.42 3.56 -0.76
N GLY A 127 9.81 2.81 -1.81
CA GLY A 127 11.19 2.83 -2.32
C GLY A 127 11.59 4.18 -2.90
N GLY A 128 10.70 4.84 -3.65
CA GLY A 128 10.94 6.20 -4.16
C GLY A 128 11.08 7.23 -3.04
N LEU A 129 10.20 7.19 -2.04
CA LEU A 129 10.29 8.06 -0.87
C LEU A 129 11.53 7.75 -0.02
N GLY A 130 11.85 6.47 0.16
CA GLY A 130 13.03 6.00 0.87
C GLY A 130 14.32 6.50 0.23
N PHE A 131 14.41 6.47 -1.11
CA PHE A 131 15.54 7.04 -1.84
C PHE A 131 15.66 8.56 -1.66
N ALA A 132 14.55 9.29 -1.72
CA ALA A 132 14.57 10.73 -1.50
C ALA A 132 15.07 11.08 -0.08
N ILE A 133 14.57 10.37 0.93
CA ILE A 133 15.00 10.51 2.33
C ILE A 133 16.49 10.13 2.46
N PHE A 134 16.92 9.04 1.82
CA PHE A 134 18.31 8.61 1.81
C PHE A 134 19.23 9.68 1.23
N CYS A 135 18.88 10.29 0.09
CA CYS A 135 19.65 11.38 -0.51
C CYS A 135 19.76 12.57 0.44
N VAL A 136 18.67 12.97 1.10
CA VAL A 136 18.67 14.08 2.06
C VAL A 136 19.56 13.77 3.27
N ILE A 137 19.39 12.62 3.91
CA ILE A 137 20.16 12.23 5.10
C ILE A 137 21.65 12.12 4.76
N ARG A 138 21.99 11.45 3.65
CA ARG A 138 23.38 11.26 3.23
C ARG A 138 24.02 12.56 2.78
N GLY A 139 23.31 13.37 1.99
CA GLY A 139 23.77 14.68 1.56
C GLY A 139 24.02 15.62 2.75
N ALA A 140 23.06 15.70 3.68
CA ALA A 140 23.22 16.47 4.91
C ALA A 140 24.38 15.94 5.77
N GLY A 141 24.52 14.62 5.92
CA GLY A 141 25.63 14.01 6.66
C GLY A 141 26.99 14.33 6.06
N ILE A 142 27.11 14.36 4.73
CA ILE A 142 28.35 14.75 4.03
C ILE A 142 28.68 16.21 4.33
N LEU A 143 27.69 17.09 4.28
CA LEU A 143 27.86 18.52 4.51
C LEU A 143 28.19 18.85 5.97
N ILE A 144 27.50 18.20 6.92
CA ILE A 144 27.64 18.45 8.37
C ILE A 144 28.91 17.82 8.93
N PHE A 145 29.23 16.59 8.55
CA PHE A 145 30.38 15.85 9.10
C PHE A 145 31.64 15.95 8.24
N HIS A 146 31.61 16.71 7.14
CA HIS A 146 32.71 16.83 6.17
C HIS A 146 33.30 15.47 5.73
N THR A 147 32.46 14.44 5.70
CA THR A 147 32.87 13.05 5.39
C THR A 147 33.08 12.81 3.89
N GLY A 148 32.90 13.84 3.06
CA GLY A 148 33.09 13.77 1.61
C GLY A 148 34.47 13.25 1.20
N THR A 149 35.53 13.62 1.93
CA THR A 149 36.90 13.15 1.66
C THR A 149 37.07 11.66 1.96
N ARG A 150 36.45 11.15 3.02
CA ARG A 150 36.45 9.70 3.34
C ARG A 150 35.67 8.90 2.31
N LEU A 151 34.50 9.37 1.90
CA LEU A 151 33.70 8.70 0.86
C LEU A 151 34.45 8.67 -0.48
N HIS A 152 35.13 9.76 -0.83
CA HIS A 152 35.96 9.84 -2.02
C HIS A 152 37.12 8.82 -1.97
N ALA A 153 37.78 8.70 -0.81
CA ALA A 153 38.86 7.73 -0.62
C ALA A 153 38.39 6.26 -0.77
N GLU A 154 37.27 5.90 -0.15
CA GLU A 154 36.65 4.56 -0.28
C GLU A 154 36.26 4.25 -1.74
N MET A 155 35.72 5.25 -2.44
CA MET A 155 35.37 5.10 -3.86
C MET A 155 36.60 4.87 -4.73
N LEU A 156 37.69 5.62 -4.51
CA LEU A 156 38.95 5.43 -5.21
C LEU A 156 39.53 4.03 -4.94
N GLN A 157 39.45 3.57 -3.70
CA GLN A 157 39.91 2.23 -3.32
C GLN A 157 39.11 1.12 -4.01
N ALA A 158 37.79 1.27 -4.13
CA ALA A 158 36.95 0.32 -4.88
C ALA A 158 37.30 0.31 -6.37
N LEU A 159 37.59 1.47 -6.98
CA LEU A 159 38.03 1.57 -8.37
C LEU A 159 39.42 0.97 -8.58
N ASP A 160 40.35 1.16 -7.64
CA ASP A 160 41.67 0.52 -7.66
C ASP A 160 41.56 -0.99 -7.56
N GLN A 161 40.68 -1.50 -6.71
CA GLN A 161 40.44 -2.93 -6.58
C GLN A 161 39.81 -3.53 -7.85
N ALA A 162 38.91 -2.78 -8.51
CA ALA A 162 38.36 -3.17 -9.81
C ALA A 162 39.43 -3.14 -10.92
N ALA A 163 40.32 -2.15 -10.92
CA ALA A 163 41.45 -2.07 -11.84
C ALA A 163 42.43 -3.23 -11.67
N ALA A 164 42.75 -3.59 -10.41
CA ALA A 164 43.64 -4.71 -10.11
C ALA A 164 43.08 -6.07 -10.55
N ARG A 165 41.75 -6.19 -10.63
CA ARG A 165 41.06 -7.39 -11.14
C ARG A 165 40.96 -7.44 -12.66
N ASN A 166 41.23 -6.33 -13.36
CA ASN A 166 41.06 -6.26 -14.80
C ASN A 166 42.35 -5.82 -15.54
N PRO A 167 43.09 -6.75 -16.16
CA PRO A 167 44.33 -6.44 -16.87
C PRO A 167 44.11 -5.79 -18.25
N ASP A 168 42.86 -5.62 -18.69
CA ASP A 168 42.54 -5.06 -20.01
C ASP A 168 42.93 -3.57 -20.13
N PRO A 169 43.72 -3.17 -21.14
CA PRO A 169 44.20 -1.79 -21.28
C PRO A 169 43.06 -0.80 -21.57
N GLN A 170 42.00 -1.22 -22.27
CA GLN A 170 40.81 -0.40 -22.51
C GLN A 170 40.02 -0.14 -21.22
N ALA A 171 39.92 -1.13 -20.33
CA ALA A 171 39.24 -0.98 -19.06
C ALA A 171 40.00 -0.02 -18.12
N GLN A 172 41.34 -0.07 -18.15
CA GLN A 172 42.18 0.86 -17.39
C GLN A 172 42.03 2.31 -17.87
N ALA A 173 41.92 2.54 -19.18
CA ALA A 173 41.65 3.88 -19.73
C ALA A 173 40.29 4.44 -19.28
N MET A 174 39.23 3.62 -19.27
CA MET A 174 37.92 4.03 -18.73
C MET A 174 37.98 4.30 -17.22
N LEU A 175 38.71 3.48 -16.46
CA LEU A 175 38.89 3.69 -15.01
C LEU A 175 39.67 4.98 -14.70
N GLN A 176 40.67 5.33 -15.51
CA GLN A 176 41.36 6.62 -15.38
C GLN A 176 40.43 7.80 -15.72
N TYR A 177 39.59 7.68 -16.74
CA TYR A 177 38.58 8.68 -17.05
C TYR A 177 37.59 8.87 -15.90
N PHE A 178 37.12 7.79 -15.27
CA PHE A 178 36.22 7.84 -14.11
C PHE A 178 36.85 8.46 -12.85
N LYS A 179 38.17 8.38 -12.70
CA LYS A 179 38.92 9.06 -11.62
C LYS A 179 39.19 10.53 -11.90
N SER A 180 39.06 10.97 -13.15
CA SER A 180 39.29 12.37 -13.52
C SER A 180 38.21 13.30 -12.94
N SER A 181 38.54 14.59 -12.78
CA SER A 181 37.60 15.60 -12.28
C SER A 181 36.34 15.75 -13.15
N GLU A 182 36.41 15.39 -14.44
CA GLU A 182 35.29 15.43 -15.37
C GLU A 182 34.44 14.14 -15.33
N GLY A 183 35.06 12.98 -15.10
CA GLY A 183 34.37 11.69 -15.02
C GLY A 183 33.72 11.41 -13.66
N LEU A 184 34.25 11.98 -12.58
CA LEU A 184 33.74 11.79 -11.23
C LEU A 184 32.26 12.16 -11.03
N PRO A 185 31.75 13.33 -11.48
CA PRO A 185 30.33 13.63 -11.37
C PRO A 185 29.45 12.66 -12.16
N LEU A 186 29.92 12.16 -13.31
CA LEU A 186 29.21 11.16 -14.10
C LEU A 186 29.10 9.82 -13.36
N VAL A 187 30.18 9.37 -12.71
CA VAL A 187 30.19 8.14 -11.90
C VAL A 187 29.23 8.25 -10.73
N ILE A 188 29.23 9.39 -10.03
CA ILE A 188 28.30 9.63 -8.92
C ILE A 188 26.86 9.62 -9.43
N ALA A 189 26.58 10.29 -10.56
CA ALA A 189 25.25 10.28 -11.16
C ALA A 189 24.81 8.85 -11.54
N LEU A 190 25.69 8.07 -12.17
CA LEU A 190 25.42 6.68 -12.52
C LEU A 190 25.16 5.81 -11.27
N ALA A 191 25.98 5.99 -10.22
CA ALA A 191 25.81 5.28 -8.96
C ALA A 191 24.49 5.64 -8.27
N LEU A 192 24.07 6.91 -8.30
CA LEU A 192 22.78 7.35 -7.78
C LEU A 192 21.61 6.74 -8.57
N VAL A 193 21.70 6.69 -9.90
CA VAL A 193 20.69 6.05 -10.74
C VAL A 193 20.60 4.55 -10.44
N ALA A 194 21.74 3.86 -10.37
CA ALA A 194 21.78 2.44 -10.02
C ALA A 194 21.22 2.17 -8.62
N THR A 195 21.52 3.04 -7.65
CA THR A 195 20.97 2.98 -6.30
C THR A 195 19.46 3.19 -6.32
N PHE A 196 18.97 4.20 -7.04
CA PHE A 196 17.54 4.48 -7.18
C PHE A 196 16.78 3.28 -7.75
N ILE A 197 17.30 2.69 -8.84
CA ILE A 197 16.73 1.48 -9.44
C ILE A 197 16.70 0.35 -8.41
N SER A 198 17.76 0.17 -7.64
CA SER A 198 17.83 -0.85 -6.59
C SER A 198 16.73 -0.65 -5.53
N PHE A 199 16.56 0.58 -5.02
CA PHE A 199 15.47 0.92 -4.09
C PHE A 199 14.11 0.56 -4.68
N LEU A 200 13.84 0.89 -5.94
CA LEU A 200 12.58 0.54 -6.59
C LEU A 200 12.40 -0.98 -6.69
N LEU A 201 13.42 -1.71 -7.15
CA LEU A 201 13.32 -3.16 -7.37
C LEU A 201 13.12 -3.92 -6.05
N PHE A 202 13.97 -3.69 -5.06
CA PHE A 202 13.92 -4.41 -3.79
C PHE A 202 12.67 -4.06 -2.98
N SER A 203 12.25 -2.79 -2.96
CA SER A 203 11.06 -2.38 -2.22
C SER A 203 9.77 -2.80 -2.92
N THR A 204 9.75 -2.84 -4.25
CA THR A 204 8.63 -3.46 -4.99
C THR A 204 8.55 -4.96 -4.71
N LEU A 205 9.68 -5.67 -4.68
CA LEU A 205 9.73 -7.09 -4.35
C LEU A 205 9.25 -7.35 -2.91
N GLY A 206 9.72 -6.57 -1.94
CA GLY A 206 9.27 -6.61 -0.56
C GLY A 206 7.77 -6.35 -0.41
N GLY A 207 7.26 -5.34 -1.13
CA GLY A 207 5.83 -5.01 -1.15
C GLY A 207 4.98 -6.12 -1.78
N LEU A 208 5.45 -6.73 -2.87
CA LEU A 208 4.78 -7.87 -3.50
C LEU A 208 4.69 -9.05 -2.54
N LEU A 209 5.80 -9.40 -1.88
CA LEU A 209 5.84 -10.46 -0.87
C LEU A 209 4.91 -10.15 0.30
N GLY A 210 4.86 -8.90 0.75
CA GLY A 210 3.91 -8.42 1.74
C GLY A 210 2.46 -8.63 1.28
N GLY A 211 2.13 -8.28 0.04
CA GLY A 211 0.79 -8.45 -0.50
C GLY A 211 0.35 -9.92 -0.60
N VAL A 212 1.25 -10.80 -1.06
CA VAL A 212 0.97 -12.25 -1.19
C VAL A 212 0.80 -12.92 0.17
N THR A 213 1.77 -12.73 1.06
CA THR A 213 1.79 -13.40 2.38
C THR A 213 0.66 -12.89 3.27
N LEU A 214 0.45 -11.57 3.29
CA LEU A 214 -0.55 -10.95 4.16
C LEU A 214 -1.97 -11.03 3.58
N GLY A 215 -2.11 -11.20 2.27
CA GLY A 215 -3.39 -11.44 1.59
C GLY A 215 -3.92 -12.85 1.78
N ARG A 216 -3.05 -13.87 1.84
CA ARG A 216 -3.44 -15.29 2.05
C ARG A 216 -4.12 -15.55 3.39
N LYS A 217 -3.78 -14.78 4.45
CA LYS A 217 -4.39 -14.94 5.79
C LYS A 217 -5.85 -14.45 5.88
N SER A 218 -6.33 -13.74 4.86
CA SER A 218 -7.70 -13.20 4.79
C SER A 218 -8.65 -14.07 3.95
N ARG A 219 -8.16 -15.16 3.35
CA ARG A 219 -8.91 -16.09 2.51
C ARG A 219 -9.08 -17.41 3.25
#